data_AF-A0A838QIC5-F1
#
_entry.id   AF-A0A838QIC5-F1
#
_cell.length_a   1.000
_cell.length_b   1.000
_cell.length_c   1.000
_cell.angle_alpha   90.00
_cell.angle_beta   90.00
_cell.angle_gamma   90.00
#
_symmetry.space_group_name_H-M   'P 1'
#
loop_
_entity.id
_entity.type
_entity.pdbx_description
1 polymer ?
#
loop_
_entity_poly.entity_id
_entity_poly.type
_entity_poly.pdbx_seq_one_letter_code
_entity_poly.pdbx_strand_id
1 'polypeptide(L)' 'MHVAATVIMALGSWERSRWLGMVGWLYVLVILVGSVHLNWHYAIDGYVAILGTLAIWWLSAWVVRRYA' A
#
# COMPACT_ATOMS: atom_id res chain seq x y z
N MET A 1 8.46 7.64 0.93
CA MET A 1 6.96 7.65 0.97
C MET A 1 6.28 7.01 -0.25
N HIS A 2 6.99 6.74 -1.36
CA HIS A 2 6.39 6.20 -2.59
C HIS A 2 5.61 4.89 -2.37
N VAL A 3 6.20 3.92 -1.66
CA VAL A 3 5.57 2.60 -1.41
C VAL A 3 4.24 2.74 -0.66
N ALA A 4 4.18 3.51 0.43
CA ALA A 4 2.95 3.72 1.21
C ALA A 4 1.80 4.30 0.37
N ALA A 5 2.07 5.32 -0.46
CA ALA A 5 1.06 5.92 -1.32
C ALA A 5 0.50 4.91 -2.33
N THR A 6 1.37 4.09 -2.93
CA THR A 6 0.93 3.05 -3.88
C THR A 6 0.11 1.94 -3.21
N VAL A 7 0.41 1.59 -1.95
CA VAL A 7 -0.35 0.60 -1.18
C VAL A 7 -1.77 1.10 -0.89
N ILE A 8 -1.94 2.37 -0.48
CA ILE A 8 -3.29 2.94 -0.27
C ILE A 8 -4.09 2.95 -1.58
N MET A 9 -3.47 3.34 -2.71
CA MET A 9 -4.13 3.30 -4.02
C MET A 9 -4.55 1.88 -4.40
N ALA A 10 -3.70 0.87 -4.14
CA ALA A 10 -4.01 -0.53 -4.42
C ALA A 10 -5.19 -1.04 -3.58
N LEU A 11 -5.22 -0.71 -2.27
CA LEU A 11 -6.32 -1.07 -1.38
C LEU A 11 -7.65 -0.44 -1.80
N GLY A 12 -7.67 0.87 -2.08
CA GLY A 12 -8.88 1.54 -2.55
C GLY A 12 -9.35 1.03 -3.92
N SER A 13 -8.42 0.70 -4.82
CA SER A 13 -8.75 0.10 -6.12
C SER A 13 -9.33 -1.30 -5.98
N TRP A 14 -8.88 -2.07 -4.99
CA TRP A 14 -9.37 -3.41 -4.70
C TRP A 14 -10.84 -3.43 -4.28
N GLU A 15 -11.30 -2.42 -3.53
CA GLU A 15 -12.72 -2.27 -3.17
C GLU A 15 -13.60 -1.93 -4.39
N ARG A 16 -13.05 -1.22 -5.38
CA ARG A 16 -13.77 -0.85 -6.61
C ARG A 16 -13.88 -2.02 -7.59
N SER A 17 -12.76 -2.71 -7.86
CA SER A 17 -12.69 -3.83 -8.79
C SER A 17 -11.44 -4.66 -8.52
N ARG A 18 -11.59 -5.99 -8.48
CA ARG A 18 -10.46 -6.91 -8.27
C ARG A 18 -9.39 -6.78 -9.36
N TRP A 19 -9.79 -6.44 -10.60
CA TRP A 19 -8.85 -6.20 -11.69
C TRP A 19 -7.99 -4.94 -11.44
N LEU A 20 -8.62 -3.82 -11.08
CA LEU A 20 -7.92 -2.58 -10.77
C LEU A 20 -7.02 -2.73 -9.55
N GLY A 21 -7.49 -3.44 -8.53
CA GLY A 21 -6.67 -3.79 -7.37
C GLY A 21 -5.45 -4.62 -7.73
N MET A 22 -5.58 -5.61 -8.63
CA MET A 22 -4.46 -6.44 -9.08
C MET A 22 -3.40 -5.62 -9.84
N VAL A 23 -3.83 -4.69 -10.71
CA VAL A 23 -2.94 -3.72 -11.36
C VAL A 23 -2.27 -2.81 -10.32
N GLY A 24 -3.01 -2.35 -9.30
CA GLY A 24 -2.47 -1.56 -8.20
C GLY A 24 -1.38 -2.30 -7.42
N TRP A 25 -1.57 -3.57 -7.10
CA TRP A 25 -0.55 -4.39 -6.42
C TRP A 25 0.69 -4.65 -7.28
N LEU A 26 0.51 -4.82 -8.60
CA LEU A 26 1.65 -4.90 -9.52
C LEU A 26 2.45 -3.59 -9.50
N TYR A 27 1.78 -2.46 -9.47
CA TYR A 27 2.43 -1.15 -9.38
C TYR A 27 3.20 -0.96 -8.06
N VAL A 28 2.65 -1.43 -6.92
CA VAL A 28 3.37 -1.45 -5.63
C VAL A 28 4.68 -2.24 -5.75
N LEU A 29 4.65 -3.39 -6.42
CA LEU A 29 5.83 -4.24 -6.58
C LEU A 29 6.91 -3.55 -7.44
N VAL A 30 6.51 -2.93 -8.55
CA VAL A 30 7.42 -2.15 -9.41
C VAL A 30 8.07 -1.01 -8.63
N ILE A 31 7.30 -0.27 -7.82
CA ILE A 31 7.81 0.86 -7.04
C ILE A 31 8.71 0.42 -5.88
N LEU A 32 8.40 -0.72 -5.24
CA LEU A 32 9.25 -1.30 -4.22
C LEU A 32 10.61 -1.69 -4.80
N VAL A 33 10.60 -2.45 -5.91
CA VAL A 33 11.81 -2.90 -6.60
C VAL A 33 12.59 -1.70 -7.13
N GLY A 34 11.94 -0.77 -7.81
CA GLY A 34 12.55 0.45 -8.33
C GLY A 34 13.18 1.30 -7.22
N SER A 35 12.49 1.50 -6.09
CA SER A 35 13.04 2.30 -4.98
C SER A 35 14.33 1.70 -4.40
N VAL A 36 14.43 0.37 -4.36
CA VAL A 36 15.64 -0.33 -3.90
C VAL A 36 16.73 -0.29 -4.97
N HIS A 37 16.40 -0.52 -6.24
CA HIS A 37 17.36 -0.52 -7.35
C HIS A 37 17.99 0.85 -7.60
N LEU A 38 17.21 1.93 -7.45
CA LEU A 38 17.72 3.30 -7.53
C LEU A 38 18.47 3.73 -6.25
N ASN A 39 18.58 2.85 -5.25
CA ASN A 39 19.21 3.10 -3.96
C ASN A 39 18.61 4.30 -3.21
N TRP A 40 17.32 4.58 -3.43
CA TRP A 40 16.60 5.68 -2.77
C TRP A 40 16.12 5.30 -1.38
N HIS A 41 15.77 4.03 -1.19
CA HIS A 41 15.29 3.50 0.09
C HIS A 41 15.78 2.07 0.29
N TYR A 42 16.00 1.69 1.54
CA TYR A 42 16.28 0.30 1.86
C TYR A 42 14.99 -0.53 1.70
N ALA A 43 15.15 -1.81 1.37
CA ALA A 43 14.01 -2.72 1.26
C ALA A 43 13.19 -2.78 2.55
N ILE A 44 13.86 -2.62 3.70
CA ILE A 44 13.21 -2.58 5.02
C ILE A 44 12.25 -1.39 5.16
N ASP A 45 12.60 -0.22 4.61
CA ASP A 45 11.72 0.95 4.62
C ASP A 45 10.42 0.66 3.86
N GLY A 46 10.54 -0.08 2.75
CA GLY A 46 9.39 -0.54 1.96
C GLY A 46 8.50 -1.51 2.74
N TYR A 47 9.06 -2.50 3.42
CA TYR A 47 8.29 -3.45 4.23
C TYR A 47 7.58 -2.78 5.40
N VAL A 48 8.28 -1.89 6.12
CA VAL A 48 7.69 -1.11 7.21
C VAL A 48 6.57 -0.23 6.69
N ALA A 49 6.76 0.41 5.53
CA ALA A 49 5.73 1.23 4.89
C ALA A 49 4.48 0.41 4.51
N ILE A 50 4.64 -0.79 3.93
CA ILE A 50 3.52 -1.68 3.58
C ILE A 50 2.75 -2.09 4.85
N LEU A 51 3.45 -2.61 5.85
CA LEU A 51 2.82 -3.07 7.10
C LEU A 51 2.15 -1.92 7.85
N GLY A 52 2.81 -0.77 7.97
CA GLY A 52 2.24 0.42 8.61
C GLY A 52 0.99 0.92 7.88
N THR A 53 1.01 0.93 6.55
CA THR A 53 -0.14 1.34 5.74
C THR A 53 -1.33 0.39 5.92
N LEU A 54 -1.10 -0.93 5.92
CA LEU A 54 -2.13 -1.93 6.18
C LEU A 54 -2.72 -1.80 7.59
N ALA A 55 -1.87 -1.59 8.60
CA ALA A 55 -2.30 -1.39 9.98
C ALA A 55 -3.20 -0.16 10.11
N ILE A 56 -2.81 0.97 9.50
CA ILE A 56 -3.63 2.19 9.48
C ILE A 56 -4.95 1.94 8.74
N TRP A 57 -4.92 1.29 7.58
CA TRP A 57 -6.13 0.98 6.81
C TRP A 57 -7.16 0.19 7.63
N TRP A 58 -6.73 -0.88 8.30
CA TRP A 58 -7.62 -1.67 9.16
C TRP A 58 -8.07 -0.90 10.39
N LEU A 59 -7.20 -0.11 11.01
CA LEU A 59 -7.57 0.73 12.14
C LEU A 59 -8.65 1.74 11.72
N SER A 60 -8.48 2.42 10.59
CA SER A 60 -9.49 3.33 10.03
C SER A 60 -10.81 2.60 9.76
N ALA A 61 -10.76 1.42 9.14
CA ALA A 61 -11.96 0.62 8.88
C ALA A 61 -12.65 0.13 10.17
N TRP A 62 -11.88 -0.10 11.24
CA TRP A 62 -12.42 -0.43 12.57
C TRP A 62 -13.07 0.78 13.23
N VAL A 63 -12.41 1.95 13.21
CA VAL A 63 -12.96 3.19 13.75
C VAL A 63 -14.27 3.54 13.05
N VAL A 64 -14.29 3.53 11.71
CA VAL A 64 -15.51 3.82 10.94
C VAL A 64 -16.64 2.86 11.31
N ARG A 65 -16.37 1.55 11.43
CA ARG A 65 -17.39 0.56 11.82
C ARG A 65 -17.87 0.67 13.26
N ARG A 66 -17.11 1.31 14.14
CA ARG A 66 -17.46 1.48 15.56
C ARG A 66 -18.37 2.70 15.81
N TYR A 67 -18.33 3.69 14.91
CA TYR A 67 -19.06 4.95 15.04
C TYR A 67 -20.14 5.16 13.95
N ALA A 68 -20.31 4.22 13.03
CA ALA A 68 -21.39 4.16 12.05
C ALA A 68 -22.54 3.29 12.57
#